data_AF-A0A4Q8QQU5-F1
#
_entry.id   AF-A0A4Q8QQU5-F1
#
_cell.length_a   1.000
_cell.length_b   1.000
_cell.length_c   1.000
_cell.angle_alpha   90.00
_cell.angle_beta   90.00
_cell.angle_gamma   90.00
#
_symmetry.space_group_name_H-M   'P 1'
#
loop_
_entity.id
_entity.type
_entity.pdbx_description
1 polymer ?
#
loop_
_entity_poly.entity_id
_entity_poly.type
_entity_poly.pdbx_seq_one_letter_code
_entity_poly.pdbx_strand_id
1 'polypeptide(L)'
;MNQMLLSRRDDPLKFNPLEDIEMEDIAPSVWSGPHVGKRLSEAMRTLRMLPMRAVQGYCGAWPAYAYEFEDLLAQHEQGELEKTQRMQNRARLLPSYSDVTRMEAAIYWPARFLGKADWLMRAVNMVALAHSLERDAGWVAAQCGGYADTWRDRHDKGCEVIARGLGTAFVPVF
;
A
#
# COMPACT_ATOMS: atom_id res chain seq x y z
N MET A 1 -56.25 -20.91 16.40
CA MET A 1 -56.06 -20.41 15.03
C MET A 1 -54.83 -19.49 15.09
N ASN A 2 -53.66 -19.98 14.67
CA ASN A 2 -52.36 -19.35 14.92
C ASN A 2 -52.15 -18.11 14.03
N GLN A 3 -51.84 -16.97 14.63
CA GLN A 3 -51.29 -15.80 13.95
C GLN A 3 -49.83 -16.06 13.57
N MET A 4 -49.56 -16.09 12.26
CA MET A 4 -48.22 -16.11 11.70
C MET A 4 -47.66 -14.68 11.75
N LEU A 5 -46.83 -14.37 12.75
CA LEU A 5 -46.03 -13.15 12.79
C LEU A 5 -44.97 -13.24 11.68
N LEU A 6 -45.23 -12.61 10.53
CA LEU A 6 -44.21 -12.30 9.54
C LEU A 6 -43.29 -11.23 10.14
N SER A 7 -42.22 -11.67 10.79
CA SER A 7 -41.11 -10.79 11.16
C SER A 7 -40.45 -10.30 9.87
N ARG A 8 -40.69 -9.02 9.54
CA ARG A 8 -40.00 -8.32 8.46
C ARG A 8 -38.54 -8.17 8.88
N ARG A 9 -37.65 -8.98 8.32
CA ARG A 9 -36.21 -8.76 8.44
C ARG A 9 -35.86 -7.52 7.63
N ASP A 10 -35.86 -6.37 8.29
CA ASP A 10 -35.38 -5.09 7.75
C ASP A 10 -33.85 -5.02 7.81
N ASP A 11 -33.14 -6.09 7.46
CA ASP A 11 -31.71 -6.02 7.24
C ASP A 11 -31.48 -5.57 5.78
N PRO A 12 -30.84 -4.41 5.54
CA PRO A 12 -30.53 -3.98 4.19
C PRO A 12 -29.66 -5.05 3.53
N LEU A 13 -30.00 -5.42 2.28
CA LEU A 13 -29.21 -6.34 1.48
C LEU A 13 -27.75 -5.87 1.45
N LYS A 14 -26.88 -6.65 2.10
CA LYS A 14 -25.44 -6.42 2.14
C LYS A 14 -24.94 -6.51 0.69
N PHE A 15 -24.64 -5.34 0.10
CA PHE A 15 -24.39 -5.19 -1.34
C PHE A 15 -23.08 -5.87 -1.78
N ASN A 16 -22.18 -6.16 -0.84
CA ASN A 16 -20.87 -6.74 -1.13
C ASN A 16 -20.73 -8.14 -0.50
N PRO A 17 -20.80 -9.22 -1.31
CA PRO A 17 -20.59 -10.60 -0.84
C PRO A 17 -19.15 -10.91 -0.41
N LEU A 18 -18.23 -9.93 -0.49
CA LEU A 18 -16.84 -10.03 -0.04
C LEU A 18 -16.58 -9.33 1.32
N GLU A 19 -17.58 -8.67 1.91
CA GLU A 19 -17.46 -8.10 3.27
C GLU A 19 -17.34 -9.18 4.35
N ASP A 20 -17.71 -10.43 4.06
CA ASP A 20 -17.71 -11.53 5.02
C ASP A 20 -16.43 -12.39 5.01
N ILE A 21 -15.45 -12.06 4.14
CA ILE A 21 -14.12 -12.71 4.13
C ILE A 21 -13.11 -11.78 4.80
N GLU A 22 -13.41 -11.34 6.02
CA GLU A 22 -12.38 -10.86 6.92
C GLU A 22 -11.68 -12.10 7.47
N MET A 23 -10.56 -12.48 6.86
CA MET A 23 -9.58 -13.28 7.58
C MET A 23 -9.18 -12.41 8.77
N GLU A 24 -9.73 -12.73 9.94
CA GLU A 24 -9.65 -11.93 11.16
C GLU A 24 -8.19 -11.56 11.40
N ASP A 25 -7.83 -10.31 11.08
CA ASP A 25 -6.49 -9.77 11.32
C ASP A 25 -6.43 -9.46 12.82
N ILE A 26 -6.53 -10.51 13.64
CA ILE A 26 -6.47 -10.42 15.10
C ILE A 26 -5.13 -9.79 15.40
N ALA A 27 -5.17 -8.49 15.70
CA ALA A 27 -4.00 -7.73 16.09
C ALA A 27 -3.35 -8.46 17.27
N PRO A 28 -2.09 -8.93 17.14
CA PRO A 28 -1.39 -9.54 18.26
C PRO A 28 -1.35 -8.55 19.43
N SER A 29 -1.29 -9.06 20.65
CA SER A 29 -1.23 -8.22 21.85
C SER A 29 0.04 -7.35 21.89
N VAL A 30 1.08 -7.70 21.12
CA VAL A 30 2.36 -7.00 21.05
C VAL A 30 2.85 -7.00 19.60
N TRP A 31 3.52 -5.92 19.19
CA TRP A 31 4.22 -5.85 17.91
C TRP A 31 5.25 -6.98 17.75
N SER A 32 5.20 -7.66 16.61
CA SER A 32 6.20 -8.65 16.18
C SER A 32 6.85 -8.21 14.86
N GLY A 33 8.05 -8.70 14.56
CA GLY A 33 8.72 -8.40 13.29
C GLY A 33 7.86 -8.70 12.05
N PRO A 34 7.23 -9.89 11.93
CA PRO A 34 6.36 -10.20 10.81
C PRO A 34 5.17 -9.22 10.66
N HIS A 35 4.58 -8.78 11.78
CA HIS A 35 3.49 -7.81 11.75
C HIS A 35 3.96 -6.43 11.28
N VAL A 36 5.12 -5.98 11.76
CA VAL A 36 5.74 -4.75 11.28
C VAL A 36 5.99 -4.83 9.77
N GLY A 37 6.55 -5.94 9.27
CA GLY A 37 6.78 -6.15 7.85
C GLY A 37 5.50 -6.09 7.01
N LYS A 38 4.42 -6.71 7.50
CA LYS A 38 3.08 -6.65 6.88
C LYS A 38 2.57 -5.20 6.80
N ARG A 39 2.59 -4.46 7.92
CA ARG A 39 2.10 -3.07 7.98
C ARG A 39 2.93 -2.12 7.11
N LEU A 40 4.24 -2.32 7.03
CA LEU A 40 5.09 -1.55 6.12
C LEU A 40 4.76 -1.85 4.65
N SER A 41 4.51 -3.12 4.31
CA SER A 41 4.13 -3.51 2.94
C SER A 41 2.77 -2.94 2.54
N GLU A 42 1.81 -2.92 3.46
CA GLU A 42 0.51 -2.27 3.29
C GLU A 42 0.65 -0.75 3.16
N ALA A 43 1.48 -0.11 3.99
CA ALA A 43 1.75 1.31 3.89
C ALA A 43 2.33 1.67 2.51
N MET A 44 3.29 0.89 2.00
CA MET A 44 3.85 1.09 0.66
C MET A 44 2.80 0.89 -0.45
N ARG A 45 1.88 -0.06 -0.27
CA ARG A 45 0.74 -0.28 -1.19
C ARG A 45 -0.21 0.92 -1.19
N THR A 46 -0.59 1.42 -0.02
CA THR A 46 -1.42 2.63 0.15
C THR A 46 -0.74 3.84 -0.50
N LEU A 47 0.56 4.03 -0.24
CA LEU A 47 1.33 5.14 -0.79
C LEU A 47 1.34 5.13 -2.33
N ARG A 48 1.40 3.94 -2.95
CA ARG A 48 1.33 3.78 -4.41
C ARG A 48 -0.05 4.13 -5.00
N MET A 49 -1.12 4.00 -4.21
CA MET A 49 -2.48 4.37 -4.62
C MET A 49 -2.73 5.87 -4.51
N LEU A 50 -1.98 6.57 -3.65
CA LEU A 50 -2.09 8.01 -3.51
C LEU A 50 -1.71 8.74 -4.81
N PRO A 51 -2.38 9.86 -5.11
CA PRO A 51 -1.99 10.69 -6.24
C PRO A 51 -0.55 11.16 -6.03
N MET A 52 0.36 10.83 -6.96
CA MET A 52 1.61 11.57 -7.08
C MET A 52 1.23 13.04 -7.21
N ARG A 53 1.81 13.92 -6.37
CA ARG A 53 1.58 15.36 -6.44
C ARG A 53 1.64 15.78 -7.90
N ALA A 54 0.52 16.23 -8.45
CA ALA A 54 0.56 17.14 -9.58
C ALA A 54 1.46 18.29 -9.14
N VAL A 55 2.44 18.62 -9.99
CA VAL A 55 3.47 19.65 -9.80
C VAL A 55 3.09 20.70 -8.75
N GLN A 56 3.86 20.82 -7.68
CA GLN A 56 3.60 21.76 -6.59
C GLN A 56 3.75 23.21 -7.11
N GLY A 57 2.64 23.92 -7.36
CA GLY A 57 2.62 25.29 -7.87
C GLY A 57 1.26 25.77 -8.37
N TYR A 58 1.16 27.04 -8.81
CA TYR A 58 -0.02 27.59 -9.50
C TYR A 58 -0.07 26.99 -10.92
N CYS A 59 -0.64 25.81 -11.08
CA CYS A 59 -0.92 25.26 -12.41
C CYS A 59 -2.26 25.83 -12.89
N GLY A 60 -2.31 26.27 -14.15
CA GLY A 60 -3.59 26.59 -14.78
C GLY A 60 -4.51 25.38 -14.68
N ALA A 61 -5.78 25.61 -14.34
CA ALA A 61 -6.82 24.57 -14.40
C ALA A 61 -7.06 24.07 -15.85
N TRP A 62 -6.42 24.73 -16.82
CA TRP A 62 -6.39 24.37 -18.22
C TRP A 62 -5.43 23.19 -18.44
N PRO A 63 -5.85 22.17 -19.21
CA PRO A 63 -4.96 21.12 -19.67
C PRO A 63 -3.71 21.72 -20.33
N ALA A 64 -2.55 21.09 -20.13
CA ALA A 64 -1.31 21.51 -20.80
C ALA A 64 -1.45 21.50 -22.34
N TYR A 65 -2.33 20.63 -22.85
CA TYR A 65 -2.76 20.54 -24.24
C TYR A 65 -4.20 20.02 -24.28
N ALA A 66 -5.04 20.57 -25.17
CA ALA A 66 -6.29 19.94 -25.57
C ALA A 66 -5.96 18.99 -26.73
N TYR A 67 -6.23 17.70 -26.57
CA TYR A 67 -6.05 16.75 -27.66
C TYR A 67 -7.21 16.92 -28.65
N GLU A 68 -6.87 17.17 -29.91
CA GLU A 68 -7.85 17.10 -30.98
C GLU A 68 -8.09 15.64 -31.38
N PHE A 69 -9.25 15.37 -31.97
CA PHE A 69 -9.63 14.00 -32.36
C PHE A 69 -8.61 13.34 -33.29
N GLU A 70 -7.98 14.13 -34.17
CA GLU A 70 -6.94 13.67 -35.10
C GLU A 70 -5.65 13.25 -34.37
N ASP A 71 -5.28 13.92 -33.28
CA ASP A 71 -4.09 13.58 -32.48
C ASP A 71 -4.27 12.23 -31.78
N LEU A 72 -5.47 11.95 -31.28
CA LEU A 72 -5.80 10.69 -30.62
C LEU A 72 -5.81 9.53 -31.61
N LEU A 73 -6.27 9.75 -32.85
CA LEU A 73 -6.21 8.76 -33.92
C LEU A 73 -4.76 8.42 -34.30
N ALA A 74 -3.91 9.44 -34.49
CA ALA A 74 -2.50 9.23 -34.80
C ALA A 74 -1.74 8.50 -33.68
N GLN A 75 -2.02 8.83 -32.41
CA GLN A 75 -1.43 8.12 -31.25
C GLN A 75 -1.95 6.68 -31.11
N HIS A 76 -3.19 6.42 -31.51
CA HIS A 76 -3.75 5.07 -31.54
C HIS A 76 -3.03 4.21 -32.59
N GLU A 77 -2.83 4.74 -33.80
CA GLU A 77 -2.10 4.06 -34.87
C GLU A 77 -0.64 3.76 -34.50
N GLN A 78 -0.01 4.64 -33.71
CA GLN A 78 1.35 4.46 -33.20
C GLN A 78 1.46 3.55 -31.96
N GLY A 79 0.32 3.10 -31.39
CA GLY A 79 0.29 2.26 -30.19
C GLY A 79 0.75 2.96 -28.90
N GLU A 80 0.89 4.28 -28.92
CA GLU A 80 1.30 5.08 -27.75
C GLU A 80 0.12 5.42 -26.84
N LEU A 81 -1.09 5.46 -27.41
CA LEU A 81 -2.34 5.77 -26.72
C LEU A 81 -2.61 4.81 -25.54
N GLU A 82 -2.33 3.52 -25.71
CA GLU A 82 -2.51 2.55 -24.61
C GLU A 82 -1.53 2.80 -23.46
N LYS A 83 -0.31 3.25 -23.74
CA LYS A 83 0.70 3.52 -22.70
C LYS A 83 0.33 4.77 -21.91
N THR A 84 -0.10 5.83 -22.59
CA THR A 84 -0.55 7.08 -21.95
C THR A 84 -1.86 6.88 -21.21
N GLN A 85 -2.82 6.15 -21.77
CA GLN A 85 -4.06 5.80 -21.06
C GLN A 85 -3.80 4.87 -19.89
N ARG A 86 -2.93 3.87 -19.96
CA ARG A 86 -2.57 3.06 -18.77
C ARG A 86 -1.89 3.87 -17.67
N MET A 87 -1.18 4.94 -18.05
CA MET A 87 -0.54 5.85 -17.10
C MET A 87 -1.56 6.82 -16.45
N GLN A 88 -2.55 7.30 -17.21
CA GLN A 88 -3.58 8.24 -16.77
C GLN A 88 -4.80 7.56 -16.13
N ASN A 89 -5.37 6.55 -16.80
CA ASN A 89 -6.48 5.69 -16.37
C ASN A 89 -6.02 4.54 -15.46
N ARG A 90 -5.02 4.78 -14.60
CA ARG A 90 -5.07 4.09 -13.30
C ARG A 90 -6.31 4.65 -12.63
N ALA A 91 -7.48 4.04 -12.83
CA ALA A 91 -8.65 4.30 -12.02
C ALA A 91 -8.20 4.11 -10.57
N ARG A 92 -7.91 5.23 -9.90
CA ARG A 92 -7.30 5.22 -8.57
C ARG A 92 -8.44 4.86 -7.65
N LEU A 93 -8.59 3.57 -7.35
CA LEU A 93 -9.25 3.19 -6.10
C LEU A 93 -8.50 3.97 -5.03
N LEU A 94 -9.14 5.03 -4.53
CA LEU A 94 -8.53 5.85 -3.49
C LEU A 94 -8.47 4.97 -2.25
N PRO A 95 -7.33 4.95 -1.53
CA PRO A 95 -7.26 4.20 -0.28
C PRO A 95 -8.30 4.75 0.70
N SER A 96 -8.79 3.87 1.58
CA SER A 96 -9.72 4.32 2.63
C SER A 96 -9.02 5.27 3.60
N TYR A 97 -9.79 6.07 4.34
CA TYR A 97 -9.24 6.93 5.38
C TYR A 97 -8.41 6.15 6.41
N SER A 98 -8.89 4.98 6.83
CA SER A 98 -8.16 4.10 7.75
C SER A 98 -6.83 3.61 7.15
N ASP A 99 -6.78 3.30 5.86
CA ASP A 99 -5.53 2.87 5.21
C ASP A 99 -4.50 4.00 5.20
N VAL A 100 -4.94 5.23 4.95
CA VAL A 100 -4.08 6.42 4.98
C VAL A 100 -3.56 6.67 6.39
N THR A 101 -4.43 6.64 7.41
CA THR A 101 -4.00 6.83 8.81
C THR A 101 -2.98 5.77 9.25
N ARG A 102 -3.22 4.50 8.91
CA ARG A 102 -2.29 3.39 9.20
C ARG A 102 -0.97 3.56 8.45
N MET A 103 -1.02 3.94 7.18
CA MET A 103 0.16 4.23 6.37
C MET A 103 0.98 5.36 6.98
N GLU A 104 0.37 6.50 7.31
CA GLU A 104 1.05 7.65 7.91
C GLU A 104 1.71 7.28 9.24
N ALA A 105 1.05 6.44 10.04
CA ALA A 105 1.62 5.91 11.26
C ALA A 105 2.84 5.02 10.99
N ALA A 106 2.80 4.15 9.98
CA ALA A 106 3.85 3.17 9.71
C ALA A 106 5.05 3.69 8.91
N ILE A 107 4.83 4.63 7.98
CA ILE A 107 5.83 4.99 6.95
C ILE A 107 7.11 5.61 7.53
N TYR A 108 7.03 6.23 8.71
CA TYR A 108 8.19 6.84 9.37
C TYR A 108 8.96 5.88 10.29
N TRP A 109 8.44 4.68 10.60
CA TRP A 109 9.08 3.76 11.53
C TRP A 109 10.52 3.40 11.16
N PRO A 110 10.85 3.09 9.89
CA PRO A 110 12.22 2.78 9.52
C PRO A 110 13.18 3.94 9.82
N ALA A 111 12.79 5.17 9.52
CA ALA A 111 13.61 6.35 9.81
C ALA A 111 13.77 6.56 11.33
N ARG A 112 12.69 6.36 12.10
CA ARG A 112 12.71 6.56 13.56
C ARG A 112 13.58 5.54 14.29
N PHE A 113 13.44 4.26 13.98
CA PHE A 113 14.06 3.19 14.77
C PHE A 113 15.35 2.65 14.15
N LEU A 114 15.54 2.80 12.82
CA LEU A 114 16.71 2.30 12.09
C LEU A 114 17.60 3.43 11.56
N GLY A 115 17.38 4.69 11.94
CA GLY A 115 18.14 5.84 11.42
C GLY A 115 19.66 5.83 11.72
N LYS A 116 20.15 4.91 12.55
CA LYS A 116 21.60 4.67 12.77
C LYS A 116 22.15 3.46 11.99
N ALA A 117 21.27 2.70 11.33
CA ALA A 117 21.58 1.46 10.63
C ALA A 117 21.02 1.51 9.21
N ASP A 118 21.65 2.31 8.36
CA ASP A 118 21.20 2.59 6.98
C ASP A 118 20.98 1.33 6.14
N TRP A 119 21.81 0.31 6.34
CA TRP A 119 21.70 -0.97 5.63
C TRP A 119 20.43 -1.75 6.02
N LEU A 120 20.00 -1.68 7.28
CA LEU A 120 18.72 -2.27 7.73
C LEU A 120 17.56 -1.43 7.22
N MET A 121 17.63 -0.11 7.34
CA MET A 121 16.60 0.79 6.84
C MET A 121 16.37 0.60 5.33
N ARG A 122 17.45 0.47 4.56
CA ARG A 122 17.39 0.17 3.12
C ARG A 122 16.74 -1.19 2.86
N ALA A 123 17.13 -2.23 3.59
CA ALA A 123 16.56 -3.57 3.40
C ALA A 123 15.06 -3.60 3.72
N VAL A 124 14.66 -3.02 4.85
CA VAL A 124 13.25 -2.93 5.26
C VAL A 124 12.41 -2.21 4.21
N ASN A 125 12.84 -1.04 3.76
CA ASN A 125 12.09 -0.26 2.76
C ASN A 125 12.03 -0.96 1.40
N MET A 126 13.14 -1.54 0.92
CA MET A 126 13.18 -2.19 -0.39
C MET A 126 12.34 -3.47 -0.44
N VAL A 127 12.40 -4.29 0.60
CA VAL A 127 11.62 -5.54 0.68
C VAL A 127 10.13 -5.24 0.91
N ALA A 128 9.78 -4.26 1.76
CA ALA A 128 8.40 -3.81 1.91
C ALA A 128 7.81 -3.26 0.60
N LEU A 129 8.61 -2.48 -0.16
CA LEU A 129 8.23 -2.03 -1.50
C LEU A 129 8.03 -3.21 -2.45
N ALA A 130 8.93 -4.17 -2.48
CA ALA A 130 8.78 -5.37 -3.31
C ALA A 130 7.48 -6.13 -2.97
N HIS A 131 7.18 -6.34 -1.69
CA HIS A 131 5.94 -6.98 -1.26
C HIS A 131 4.68 -6.20 -1.66
N SER A 132 4.71 -4.87 -1.60
CA SER A 132 3.61 -4.03 -2.10
C SER A 132 3.34 -4.18 -3.61
N LEU A 133 4.35 -4.64 -4.36
CA LEU A 133 4.31 -4.92 -5.79
C LEU A 133 4.06 -6.41 -6.09
N GLU A 134 3.73 -7.21 -5.07
CA GLU A 134 3.58 -8.68 -5.18
C GLU A 134 4.87 -9.35 -5.69
N ARG A 135 6.01 -8.79 -5.29
CA ARG A 135 7.36 -9.31 -5.54
C ARG A 135 8.01 -9.75 -4.22
N ASP A 136 9.15 -10.41 -4.34
CA ASP A 136 9.90 -10.97 -3.22
C ASP A 136 11.31 -10.38 -3.10
N ALA A 137 12.08 -10.87 -2.12
CA ALA A 137 13.47 -10.48 -1.93
C ALA A 137 14.39 -10.85 -3.10
N GLY A 138 14.00 -11.84 -3.94
CA GLY A 138 14.70 -12.16 -5.18
C GLY A 138 14.64 -11.02 -6.19
N TRP A 139 13.48 -10.38 -6.31
CA TRP A 139 13.34 -9.16 -7.11
C TRP A 139 14.24 -8.04 -6.58
N VAL A 140 14.31 -7.85 -5.26
CA VAL A 140 15.21 -6.83 -4.65
C VAL A 140 16.67 -7.13 -4.96
N ALA A 141 17.10 -8.39 -4.84
CA ALA A 141 18.45 -8.81 -5.18
C ALA A 141 18.78 -8.56 -6.66
N ALA A 142 17.83 -8.79 -7.57
CA ALA A 142 18.00 -8.48 -8.99
C ALA A 142 18.15 -6.98 -9.27
N GLN A 143 17.47 -6.11 -8.50
CA GLN A 143 17.55 -4.65 -8.68
C GLN A 143 18.73 -3.99 -7.98
N CYS A 144 19.12 -4.48 -6.79
CA CYS A 144 20.11 -3.84 -5.92
C CYS A 144 21.42 -4.63 -5.79
N GLY A 145 21.50 -5.83 -6.37
CA GLY A 145 22.61 -6.76 -6.17
C GLY A 145 22.55 -7.53 -4.85
N GLY A 146 23.46 -8.49 -4.70
CA GLY A 146 23.54 -9.37 -3.52
C GLY A 146 22.64 -10.59 -3.62
N TYR A 147 22.33 -11.20 -2.47
CA TYR A 147 21.55 -12.44 -2.38
C TYR A 147 20.19 -12.20 -1.72
N ALA A 148 19.15 -12.87 -2.24
CA ALA A 148 17.78 -12.76 -1.74
C ALA A 148 17.67 -13.05 -0.24
N ASP A 149 18.36 -14.10 0.24
CA ASP A 149 18.37 -14.47 1.65
C ASP A 149 19.00 -13.39 2.54
N THR A 150 20.01 -12.68 2.04
CA THR A 150 20.61 -11.55 2.77
C THR A 150 19.62 -10.39 2.89
N TRP A 151 18.86 -10.10 1.83
CA TRP A 151 17.82 -9.07 1.89
C TRP A 151 16.69 -9.45 2.84
N ARG A 152 16.25 -10.71 2.83
CA ARG A 152 15.24 -11.25 3.74
C ARG A 152 15.71 -11.19 5.20
N ASP A 153 16.89 -11.72 5.51
CA ASP A 153 17.46 -11.71 6.87
C ASP A 153 17.61 -10.29 7.42
N ARG A 154 18.06 -9.34 6.59
CA ARG A 154 18.20 -7.93 6.99
C ARG A 154 16.84 -7.26 7.18
N HIS A 155 15.87 -7.55 6.32
CA HIS A 155 14.50 -7.07 6.47
C HIS A 155 13.92 -7.57 7.80
N ASP A 156 14.00 -8.87 8.06
CA ASP A 156 13.43 -9.49 9.26
C ASP A 156 14.08 -8.94 10.54
N LYS A 157 15.42 -8.83 10.55
CA LYS A 157 16.15 -8.17 11.65
C LYS A 157 15.72 -6.72 11.85
N GLY A 158 15.54 -5.96 10.78
CA GLY A 158 15.08 -4.57 10.85
C GLY A 158 13.66 -4.46 11.41
N CYS A 159 12.75 -5.33 10.98
CA CYS A 159 11.39 -5.41 11.49
C CYS A 159 11.34 -5.78 12.98
N GLU A 160 12.18 -6.69 13.45
CA GLU A 160 12.30 -7.03 14.87
C GLU A 160 12.78 -5.84 15.73
N VAL A 161 13.74 -5.06 15.23
CA VAL A 161 14.22 -3.84 15.91
C VAL A 161 13.11 -2.80 16.00
N ILE A 162 12.36 -2.60 14.91
CA ILE A 162 11.20 -1.71 14.89
C ILE A 162 10.13 -2.19 15.87
N ALA A 163 9.78 -3.48 15.86
CA ALA A 163 8.78 -4.07 16.74
C ALA A 163 9.11 -3.83 18.23
N ARG A 164 10.37 -4.03 18.62
CA ARG A 164 10.85 -3.72 19.98
C ARG A 164 10.75 -2.22 20.30
N GLY A 165 11.07 -1.36 19.34
CA GLY A 165 10.94 0.08 19.46
C GLY A 165 9.50 0.54 19.66
N LEU A 166 8.56 -0.04 18.91
CA LEU A 166 7.13 0.22 19.04
C LEU A 166 6.57 -0.28 20.38
N GLY A 167 6.99 -1.47 20.83
CA GLY A 167 6.64 -1.99 22.15
C GLY A 167 7.12 -1.10 23.29
N THR A 168 8.35 -0.58 23.19
CA THR A 168 8.91 0.37 24.18
C THR A 168 8.19 1.72 24.18
N ALA A 169 7.71 2.16 23.01
CA ALA A 169 6.95 3.40 22.84
C ALA A 169 5.45 3.22 23.13
N PHE A 170 5.00 2.04 23.57
CA PHE A 170 3.60 1.71 23.83
C PHE A 170 2.65 2.05 22.68
N VAL A 171 3.11 1.88 21.44
CA VAL A 171 2.27 2.13 20.26
C VAL A 171 1.21 1.03 20.16
N PRO A 172 -0.10 1.37 20.09
CA PRO A 172 -1.14 0.37 19.98
C PRO A 172 -1.01 -0.41 18.67
N VAL A 173 -1.28 -1.71 18.74
CA VAL A 173 -1.28 -2.59 17.57
C VAL A 173 -2.57 -2.37 16.78
N PHE A 174 -2.44 -2.28 15.46
CA PHE A 174 -3.55 -2.08 14.53
C PHE A 174 -3.34 -2.91 13.28
#